data_AF-A0A929SQG7-F1
#
_entry.id   AF-A0A929SQG7-F1
#
_cell.length_a   1.000
_cell.length_b   1.000
_cell.length_c   1.000
_cell.angle_alpha   90.00
_cell.angle_beta   90.00
_cell.angle_gamma   90.00
#
_symmetry.space_group_name_H-M   'P 1'
#
loop_
_entity.id
_entity.type
_entity.pdbx_description
1 polymer ?
#
loop_
_entity_poly.entity_id
_entity_poly.type
_entity_poly.pdbx_seq_one_letter_code
_entity_poly.pdbx_strand_id
1 'polypeptide(L)' 'MKYQIDFGEIEKYPLTTLSIGAIEIDPYKIKNILEIGEMGAFAKKKAKQMQGSAFFVDRRH' A
#
# COMPACT_ATOMS: atom_id res chain seq x y z
N MET A 1 11.17 19.45 5.93
CA MET A 1 12.59 19.86 5.80
C MET A 1 12.80 20.39 4.39
N LYS A 2 13.04 21.71 4.25
CA LYS A 2 13.44 22.34 2.98
C LYS A 2 14.97 22.25 2.88
N TYR A 3 15.47 21.58 1.86
CA TYR A 3 16.88 21.69 1.47
C TYR A 3 16.94 22.80 0.42
N GLN A 4 17.57 23.91 0.77
CA GLN A 4 17.90 24.98 -0.16
C GLN A 4 19.39 24.83 -0.49
N ILE A 5 19.66 24.43 -1.73
CA ILE A 5 20.97 24.49 -2.38
C ILE A 5 20.82 25.49 -3.52
N ASP A 6 21.76 26.43 -3.59
CA ASP A 6 21.86 27.60 -4.47
C ASP A 6 20.98 27.61 -5.75
N PHE A 7 20.14 28.64 -5.88
CA PHE A 7 19.49 29.14 -7.10
C PHE A 7 18.98 28.11 -8.15
N GLY A 8 18.46 26.96 -7.73
CA GLY A 8 17.81 25.98 -8.60
C GLY A 8 16.63 25.28 -7.93
N GLU A 9 15.51 25.12 -8.65
CA GLU A 9 14.36 24.34 -8.18
C GLU A 9 14.66 22.84 -8.30
N ILE A 10 14.54 22.10 -7.19
CA ILE A 10 14.66 20.64 -7.21
C ILE A 10 13.36 20.06 -7.75
N GLU A 11 13.38 19.66 -9.02
CA GLU A 11 12.26 18.96 -9.65
C GLU A 11 12.29 17.46 -9.28
N LYS A 12 11.17 16.93 -8.79
CA LYS A 12 11.03 15.52 -8.46
C LYS A 12 10.15 14.84 -9.48
N TYR A 13 10.75 13.98 -10.29
CA TYR A 13 10.00 13.08 -11.18
C TYR A 13 9.59 11.83 -10.40
N PRO A 14 8.30 11.44 -10.43
CA PRO A 14 7.89 10.21 -9.78
C PRO A 14 8.54 9.01 -10.48
N LEU A 15 9.24 8.18 -9.70
CA LEU A 15 9.70 6.89 -10.20
C LEU A 15 8.49 5.98 -10.44
N THR A 16 8.58 5.10 -11.43
CA THR A 16 7.61 4.01 -11.58
C THR A 16 7.61 3.16 -10.32
N THR A 17 6.44 2.95 -9.73
CA THR A 17 6.28 2.26 -8.44
C THR A 17 5.26 1.14 -8.55
N LEU A 18 5.42 0.13 -7.70
CA LEU A 18 4.50 -0.98 -7.57
C LEU A 18 4.00 -1.08 -6.13
N SER A 19 2.68 -1.05 -5.96
CA SER A 19 2.03 -1.25 -4.67
C SER A 19 1.27 -2.58 -4.66
N ILE A 20 1.62 -3.46 -3.73
CA ILE A 20 1.03 -4.79 -3.58
C ILE A 20 0.32 -4.86 -2.22
N GLY A 21 -0.98 -5.12 -2.26
CA GLY A 21 -1.77 -5.46 -1.08
C GLY A 21 -2.08 -6.95 -1.09
N ALA A 22 -1.78 -7.64 0.00
CA ALA A 22 -2.10 -9.05 0.20
C ALA A 22 -2.83 -9.25 1.54
N ILE A 23 -3.54 -10.37 1.64
CA ILE A 23 -4.26 -10.78 2.84
C ILE A 23 -3.90 -12.22 3.16
N GLU A 24 -3.73 -12.50 4.45
CA GLU A 24 -3.57 -13.85 4.98
C GLU A 24 -4.78 -14.12 5.87
N ILE A 25 -5.51 -15.19 5.56
CA ILE A 25 -6.80 -15.50 6.19
C ILE A 25 -6.82 -16.95 6.67
N ASP A 26 -7.39 -17.18 7.85
CA ASP A 26 -7.80 -18.51 8.30
C ASP A 26 -9.17 -18.84 7.67
N PRO A 27 -9.26 -19.89 6.83
CA PRO A 27 -10.51 -20.27 6.17
C PRO A 27 -11.65 -20.60 7.14
N TYR A 28 -11.34 -20.99 8.38
CA TYR A 28 -12.36 -21.29 9.40
C TYR A 28 -12.95 -20.06 10.08
N LYS A 29 -12.34 -18.88 9.90
CA LYS A 29 -12.79 -17.60 10.50
C LYS A 29 -13.58 -16.72 9.54
N ILE A 30 -13.51 -17.01 8.24
CA ILE A 30 -14.21 -16.26 7.21
C ILE A 30 -15.67 -16.73 7.15
N LYS A 31 -16.60 -15.78 7.28
CA LYS A 31 -18.04 -16.09 7.22
C LYS A 31 -18.58 -16.08 5.78
N ASN A 32 -17.97 -15.29 4.91
CA ASN A 32 -18.42 -15.10 3.53
C ASN A 32 -17.25 -14.67 2.62
N ILE A 33 -17.32 -15.05 1.35
CA ILE A 33 -16.33 -14.67 0.32
C ILE A 33 -16.28 -13.15 0.07
N LEU A 34 -17.38 -12.41 0.30
CA LEU A 34 -17.38 -10.96 0.16
C LEU A 34 -16.42 -10.26 1.14
N GLU A 35 -16.24 -10.83 2.33
CA GLU A 35 -15.31 -10.32 3.34
C GLU A 35 -13.87 -10.35 2.82
N ILE A 36 -13.49 -11.41 2.10
CA ILE A 36 -12.18 -11.54 1.45
C ILE A 36 -11.98 -10.41 0.43
N GLY A 37 -13.01 -10.07 -0.34
CA GLY A 37 -12.98 -8.97 -1.30
C GLY A 37 -12.76 -7.60 -0.63
N GLU A 38 -13.49 -7.34 0.46
CA GLU A 38 -13.35 -6.11 1.23
C GLU A 38 -11.97 -5.99 1.89
N MET A 39 -11.47 -7.08 2.48
CA MET A 39 -10.13 -7.14 3.08
C MET A 39 -9.03 -6.90 2.03
N GLY A 40 -9.14 -7.52 0.86
CA GLY A 40 -8.21 -7.31 -0.25
C GLY A 40 -8.22 -5.86 -0.76
N ALA A 41 -9.40 -5.26 -0.90
CA ALA A 41 -9.55 -3.85 -1.27
C ALA A 41 -8.90 -2.92 -0.23
N PHE A 42 -9.06 -3.23 1.05
CA PHE A 42 -8.41 -2.50 2.14
C PHE A 42 -6.88 -2.61 2.08
N ALA A 43 -6.34 -3.82 1.94
CA ALA A 43 -4.89 -4.05 1.84
C ALA A 43 -4.27 -3.30 0.65
N LYS A 44 -4.93 -3.34 -0.52
CA LYS A 44 -4.53 -2.57 -1.71
C LYS A 44 -4.54 -1.06 -1.46
N LYS A 45 -5.58 -0.54 -0.80
CA LYS A 45 -5.68 0.90 -0.48
C LYS A 45 -4.55 1.32 0.45
N LYS A 46 -4.24 0.52 1.47
CA LYS A 46 -3.11 0.76 2.38
C LYS A 46 -1.77 0.79 1.64
N ALA A 47 -1.50 -0.19 0.78
CA ALA A 47 -0.28 -0.22 -0.02
C ALA A 47 -0.13 1.05 -0.89
N LYS A 48 -1.22 1.54 -1.52
CA LYS A 48 -1.20 2.75 -2.36
C LYS A 48 -1.06 4.07 -1.60
N GLN A 49 -1.36 4.09 -0.30
CA GLN A 49 -1.21 5.29 0.52
C GLN A 49 0.25 5.51 0.95
N MET A 50 1.08 4.46 0.91
CA MET A 50 2.50 4.55 1.19
C MET A 50 3.22 5.16 -0.02
N GLN A 51 4.18 6.05 0.21
CA GLN A 51 4.98 6.62 -0.87
C GLN A 51 5.98 5.59 -1.39
N GLY A 52 6.17 5.55 -2.72
CA GLY A 52 7.09 4.63 -3.37
C GLY A 52 6.48 3.25 -3.63
N SER A 53 7.35 2.26 -3.86
CA SER A 53 6.94 0.87 -3.94
C SER A 53 6.63 0.33 -2.55
N ALA A 54 5.50 -0.35 -2.39
CA ALA A 54 4.98 -0.73 -1.08
C ALA A 54 4.37 -2.12 -1.09
N PHE A 55 4.63 -2.89 -0.04
CA PHE A 55 4.00 -4.19 0.20
C PHE A 55 3.28 -4.16 1.55
N PHE A 56 1.98 -4.39 1.53
CA PHE A 56 1.15 -4.43 2.73
C PHE A 56 0.45 -5.78 2.82
N VAL A 57 0.61 -6.46 3.96
CA VAL A 57 -0.07 -7.72 4.25
C VAL A 57 -0.94 -7.54 5.48
N ASP A 58 -2.25 -7.74 5.32
CA ASP A 58 -3.17 -7.83 6.46
C ASP A 58 -3.17 -9.28 6.97
N ARG A 59 -2.62 -9.49 8.17
CA ARG A 59 -2.60 -10.78 8.85
C ARG A 59 -3.58 -10.73 10.00
N ARG A 60 -4.78 -11.28 9.78
CA ARG A 60 -5.79 -11.41 10.83
C ARG A 60 -5.72 -12.83 11.35
N HIS A 61 -5.14 -12.98 12.54
CA HIS A 61 -4.94 -14.29 13.16
C HIS A 61 -6.22 -14.91 13.69
#